data_AF-E5AEL1-F1
#
_entry.id   AF-E5AEL1-F1
#
_cell.length_a   1.000
_cell.length_b   1.000
_cell.length_c   1.000
_cell.angle_alpha   90.00
_cell.angle_beta   90.00
_cell.angle_gamma   90.00
#
_symmetry.space_group_name_H-M   'P 1'
#
loop_
_entity.id
_entity.type
_entity.pdbx_description
1 polymer ?
#
loop_
_entity_poly.entity_id
_entity_poly.type
_entity_poly.pdbx_seq_one_letter_code
_entity_poly.pdbx_strand_id
1 'polypeptide(L)'
;MQDLLGYGTSIASLLEKVDRVTYEVPEALWSLSVLDQTLQDWETSHLQQGDVGYWPVTPNQLNLNASLQGLPDTCFAFPNVASGNALTHCWAFRVVCLLEVMGPERSITDEASSNNATLNEGSWRSRILDLTMMICQGLPYLVQQNMGLYGPLSAAFPLGMVNKTIHRLGLQDHRIAAWHSLIQAQIVPRHGPSVNSSNR
;
A
#
# COMPACT_ATOMS: atom_id res chain seq x y z
N MET A 1 -0.10 -13.19 10.35
CA MET A 1 0.10 -13.31 8.88
C MET A 1 -0.89 -14.26 8.23
N GLN A 2 -1.20 -15.42 8.82
CA GLN A 2 -2.24 -16.33 8.30
C GLN A 2 -3.62 -15.65 8.19
N ASP A 3 -4.06 -14.91 9.21
CA ASP A 3 -5.33 -14.16 9.16
C ASP A 3 -5.35 -13.14 8.01
N LEU A 4 -4.23 -12.45 7.82
CA LEU A 4 -4.06 -11.45 6.77
C LEU A 4 -4.18 -12.07 5.36
N LEU A 5 -3.65 -13.28 5.16
CA LEU A 5 -3.82 -14.02 3.92
C LEU A 5 -5.29 -14.41 3.69
N GLY A 6 -6.02 -14.76 4.75
CA GLY A 6 -7.47 -15.00 4.71
C GLY A 6 -8.28 -13.76 4.33
N TYR A 7 -7.87 -12.57 4.79
CA TYR A 7 -8.45 -11.32 4.33
C TYR A 7 -8.14 -11.06 2.84
N GLY A 8 -6.90 -11.35 2.39
CA GLY A 8 -6.51 -11.22 0.99
C GLY A 8 -7.36 -12.08 0.05
N THR A 9 -7.68 -13.33 0.41
CA THR A 9 -8.56 -14.19 -0.41
C THR A 9 -10.00 -13.69 -0.41
N SER A 10 -10.48 -13.17 0.72
CA SER A 10 -11.81 -12.57 0.83
C SER A 10 -11.92 -11.33 -0.06
N ILE A 11 -10.91 -10.46 -0.08
CA ILE A 11 -10.83 -9.31 -0.99
C ILE A 11 -10.92 -9.77 -2.44
N ALA A 12 -10.10 -10.73 -2.86
CA ALA A 12 -10.08 -11.19 -4.25
C ALA A 12 -11.47 -11.70 -4.71
N SER A 13 -12.16 -12.47 -3.86
CA SER A 13 -13.52 -12.95 -4.14
C SER A 13 -14.53 -11.80 -4.26
N LEU A 14 -14.44 -10.78 -3.39
CA LEU A 14 -15.31 -9.62 -3.44
C LEU A 14 -15.05 -8.77 -4.69
N LEU A 15 -13.79 -8.57 -5.07
CA LEU A 15 -13.42 -7.85 -6.30
C LEU A 15 -14.00 -8.54 -7.55
N GLU A 16 -13.93 -9.87 -7.61
CA GLU A 16 -14.50 -10.63 -8.71
C GLU A 16 -16.02 -10.42 -8.85
N LYS A 17 -16.74 -10.30 -7.73
CA LYS A 17 -18.18 -10.00 -7.73
C LYS A 17 -18.48 -8.59 -8.24
N VAL A 18 -17.66 -7.61 -7.87
CA VAL A 18 -17.76 -6.21 -8.31
C VAL A 18 -17.49 -6.12 -9.82
N ASP A 19 -16.43 -6.74 -10.32
CA ASP A 19 -16.01 -6.69 -11.72
C ASP A 19 -17.02 -7.35 -12.67
N ARG A 20 -17.74 -8.37 -12.20
CA ARG A 20 -18.76 -9.08 -12.99
C ARG A 20 -20.07 -8.29 -13.18
N VAL A 21 -20.18 -7.07 -12.64
CA VAL A 21 -21.37 -6.18 -12.71
C VAL A 21 -22.66 -6.96 -12.42
N THR A 22 -22.61 -7.73 -11.34
CA THR A 22 -23.75 -8.56 -10.91
C THR A 22 -24.71 -7.74 -10.06
N TYR A 23 -25.92 -8.26 -9.83
CA TYR A 23 -26.86 -7.68 -8.86
C TYR A 23 -26.32 -7.65 -7.42
N GLU A 24 -25.19 -8.32 -7.14
CA GLU A 24 -24.54 -8.38 -5.83
C GLU A 24 -23.56 -7.22 -5.57
N VAL A 25 -23.36 -6.28 -6.51
CA VAL A 25 -22.39 -5.18 -6.34
C VAL A 25 -22.61 -4.39 -5.04
N PRO A 26 -23.84 -3.96 -4.66
CA PRO A 26 -24.04 -3.23 -3.41
C PRO A 26 -23.64 -4.04 -2.16
N GLU A 27 -23.91 -5.33 -2.16
CA GLU A 27 -23.53 -6.23 -1.07
C GLU A 27 -22.02 -6.40 -1.01
N ALA A 28 -21.35 -6.58 -2.15
CA ALA A 28 -19.90 -6.69 -2.22
C ALA A 28 -19.20 -5.41 -1.73
N LEU A 29 -19.70 -4.22 -2.09
CA LEU A 29 -19.17 -2.94 -1.59
C LEU A 29 -19.39 -2.76 -0.08
N TRP A 30 -20.52 -3.21 0.44
CA TRP A 30 -20.76 -3.24 1.89
C TRP A 30 -19.76 -4.18 2.60
N SER A 31 -19.57 -5.39 2.07
CA SER A 31 -18.58 -6.34 2.60
C SER A 31 -17.16 -5.78 2.58
N LEU A 32 -16.76 -5.05 1.53
CA LEU A 32 -15.46 -4.38 1.47
C LEU A 32 -15.32 -3.29 2.55
N SER A 33 -16.38 -2.53 2.83
CA SER A 33 -16.38 -1.54 3.92
C SER A 33 -16.23 -2.20 5.30
N VAL A 34 -16.93 -3.32 5.53
CA VAL A 34 -16.78 -4.12 6.76
C VAL A 34 -15.36 -4.70 6.87
N LEU A 35 -14.78 -5.12 5.75
CA LEU A 35 -13.44 -5.68 5.72
C LEU A 35 -12.34 -4.63 6.01
N ASP A 36 -12.48 -3.39 5.50
CA ASP A 36 -11.60 -2.28 5.91
C ASP A 36 -11.64 -2.05 7.43
N GLN A 37 -12.84 -2.04 8.03
CA GLN A 37 -12.97 -1.90 9.47
C GLN A 37 -12.32 -3.08 10.21
N THR A 38 -12.53 -4.31 9.74
CA THR A 38 -11.92 -5.52 10.33
C THR A 38 -10.39 -5.46 10.28
N LEU A 39 -9.81 -4.98 9.17
CA LEU A 39 -8.37 -4.79 9.01
C LEU A 39 -7.83 -3.69 9.93
N GLN A 40 -8.58 -2.60 10.12
CA GLN A 40 -8.23 -1.54 11.06
C GLN A 40 -8.25 -2.03 12.52
N ASP A 41 -9.23 -2.83 12.89
CA ASP A 41 -9.34 -3.43 14.23
C ASP A 41 -8.21 -4.43 14.45
N TRP A 42 -7.88 -5.23 13.44
CA TRP A 42 -6.73 -6.14 13.45
C TRP A 42 -5.42 -5.37 13.67
N GLU A 43 -5.19 -4.28 12.93
CA GLU A 43 -4.01 -3.42 13.09
C GLU A 43 -3.93 -2.89 14.53
N THR A 44 -5.03 -2.33 15.04
CA THR A 44 -5.09 -1.77 16.40
C THR A 44 -4.77 -2.84 17.45
N SER A 45 -5.36 -4.03 17.32
CA SER A 45 -5.08 -5.15 18.23
C SER A 45 -3.62 -5.61 18.13
N HIS A 46 -3.08 -5.69 16.91
CA HIS A 46 -1.68 -6.09 16.68
C HIS A 46 -0.70 -5.12 17.34
N LEU A 47 -0.97 -3.81 17.30
CA LEU A 47 -0.14 -2.78 17.96
C LEU A 47 -0.26 -2.78 19.49
N GLN A 48 -1.34 -3.32 20.06
CA GLN A 48 -1.58 -3.34 21.52
C GLN A 48 -0.94 -4.54 22.23
N GLN A 49 -0.45 -5.55 21.51
CA GLN A 49 0.10 -6.79 22.09
C GLN A 49 1.47 -6.64 22.79
N GLY A 50 1.96 -5.42 23.03
CA GLY A 50 3.08 -5.14 23.93
C GLY A 50 4.46 -4.98 23.26
N ASP A 51 4.60 -5.35 21.98
CA ASP A 51 5.75 -4.97 21.16
C ASP A 51 5.47 -3.63 20.46
N VAL A 52 6.47 -2.75 20.39
CA VAL A 52 6.38 -1.51 19.59
C VAL A 52 6.20 -1.91 18.12
N GLY A 53 4.97 -1.86 17.62
CA GLY A 53 4.65 -2.44 16.31
C GLY A 53 5.46 -1.83 15.15
N TYR A 54 5.66 -0.52 15.20
CA TYR A 54 6.63 0.19 14.36
C TYR A 54 7.02 1.51 15.03
N TRP A 55 8.17 2.07 14.66
CA TRP A 55 8.65 3.36 15.15
C TRP A 55 9.26 4.20 14.04
N PRO A 56 9.20 5.54 14.15
CA PRO A 56 9.79 6.42 13.15
C PRO A 56 11.32 6.32 13.18
N VAL A 57 11.92 6.28 12.00
CA VAL A 57 13.36 6.32 11.76
C VAL A 57 13.66 7.25 10.59
N THR A 58 14.83 7.85 10.60
CA THR A 58 15.32 8.59 9.43
C THR A 58 15.89 7.62 8.39
N PRO A 59 15.79 7.89 7.08
CA PRO A 59 16.26 6.97 6.04
C PRO A 59 17.74 6.56 6.18
N ASN A 60 18.59 7.42 6.74
CA ASN A 60 20.01 7.14 7.00
C ASN A 60 20.26 6.08 8.09
N GLN A 61 19.24 5.74 8.90
CA GLN A 61 19.32 4.67 9.90
C GLN A 61 19.02 3.30 9.29
N LEU A 62 18.50 3.26 8.05
CA LEU A 62 18.21 2.03 7.33
C LEU A 62 19.40 1.68 6.42
N ASN A 63 19.66 0.38 6.25
CA ASN A 63 20.71 -0.11 5.35
C ASN A 63 20.24 -0.10 3.90
N LEU A 64 20.11 1.11 3.37
CA LEU A 64 19.58 1.43 2.04
C LEU A 64 20.71 1.68 1.04
N ASN A 65 20.42 1.48 -0.25
CA ASN A 65 21.33 1.90 -1.32
C ASN A 65 21.43 3.44 -1.37
N ALA A 66 22.62 3.97 -1.66
CA ALA A 66 22.92 5.41 -1.72
C ALA A 66 22.03 6.20 -2.70
N SER A 67 21.37 5.52 -3.65
CA SER A 67 20.46 6.10 -4.63
C SER A 67 19.08 6.53 -4.09
N LEU A 68 18.90 6.58 -2.77
CA LEU A 68 17.60 6.85 -2.11
C LEU A 68 17.49 8.26 -1.51
N GLN A 69 18.30 9.20 -2.00
CA GLN A 69 18.04 10.63 -1.78
C GLN A 69 16.65 11.00 -2.32
N GLY A 70 15.80 11.58 -1.46
CA GLY A 70 14.44 11.95 -1.80
C GLY A 70 13.35 10.99 -1.29
N LEU A 71 13.71 9.96 -0.51
CA LEU A 71 12.75 9.18 0.29
C LEU A 71 11.99 10.05 1.32
N PRO A 72 10.92 9.53 1.95
CA PRO A 72 10.25 10.23 3.04
C PRO A 72 11.24 10.64 4.14
N ASP A 73 11.09 11.86 4.67
CA ASP A 73 11.92 12.37 5.78
C ASP A 73 11.88 11.44 7.02
N THR A 74 10.72 10.78 7.20
CA THR A 74 10.48 9.76 8.22
C THR A 74 10.03 8.47 7.56
N CYS A 75 10.75 7.38 7.82
CA CYS A 75 10.39 6.01 7.48
C CYS A 75 9.97 5.24 8.75
N PHE A 76 9.47 4.01 8.59
CA PHE A 76 9.18 3.12 9.71
C PHE A 76 10.19 2.00 9.80
N ALA A 77 10.67 1.74 11.01
CA ALA A 77 11.30 0.49 11.37
C ALA A 77 10.32 -0.41 12.11
N PHE A 78 10.54 -1.71 11.98
CA PHE A 78 9.68 -2.75 12.54
C PHE A 78 10.50 -3.69 13.43
N PRO A 79 9.88 -4.38 14.40
CA PRO A 79 10.54 -5.40 15.22
C PRO A 79 11.22 -6.49 14.39
N ASN A 80 10.60 -6.87 13.27
CA ASN A 80 11.10 -7.85 12.34
C ASN A 80 10.41 -7.72 10.97
N VAL A 81 10.93 -8.47 9.99
CA VAL A 81 10.41 -8.52 8.61
C VAL A 81 8.96 -8.98 8.55
N ALA A 82 8.56 -9.92 9.41
CA ALA A 82 7.19 -10.44 9.42
C ALA A 82 6.18 -9.36 9.85
N SER A 83 6.51 -8.56 10.86
CA SER A 83 5.71 -7.40 11.29
C SER A 83 5.64 -6.34 10.20
N GLY A 84 6.77 -5.98 9.58
CA GLY A 84 6.80 -5.03 8.46
C GLY A 84 5.96 -5.49 7.28
N ASN A 85 6.07 -6.77 6.91
CA ASN A 85 5.23 -7.37 5.87
C ASN A 85 3.75 -7.36 6.25
N ALA A 86 3.41 -7.74 7.48
CA ALA A 86 2.01 -7.81 7.91
C ALA A 86 1.33 -6.44 7.86
N LEU A 87 2.00 -5.41 8.39
CA LEU A 87 1.46 -4.05 8.43
C LEU A 87 1.36 -3.42 7.05
N THR A 88 2.41 -3.52 6.24
CA THR A 88 2.39 -2.97 4.86
C THR A 88 1.33 -3.64 3.97
N HIS A 89 1.10 -4.94 4.13
CA HIS A 89 0.02 -5.63 3.43
C HIS A 89 -1.35 -5.28 3.99
N CYS A 90 -1.48 -5.12 5.32
CA CYS A 90 -2.72 -4.64 5.94
C CYS A 90 -3.12 -3.29 5.36
N TRP A 91 -2.19 -2.32 5.34
CA TRP A 91 -2.44 -1.00 4.77
C TRP A 91 -2.81 -1.08 3.29
N ALA A 92 -2.12 -1.90 2.50
CA ALA A 92 -2.40 -2.09 1.09
C ALA A 92 -3.79 -2.72 0.85
N PHE A 93 -4.20 -3.70 1.66
CA PHE A 93 -5.54 -4.30 1.61
C PHE A 93 -6.63 -3.30 1.96
N ARG A 94 -6.41 -2.45 2.97
CA ARG A 94 -7.32 -1.35 3.30
C ARG A 94 -7.45 -0.37 2.13
N VAL A 95 -6.34 -0.01 1.48
CA VAL A 95 -6.37 0.82 0.25
C VAL A 95 -7.22 0.16 -0.84
N VAL A 96 -7.12 -1.17 -1.05
CA VAL A 96 -7.98 -1.89 -2.00
C VAL A 96 -9.45 -1.68 -1.65
N CYS A 97 -9.86 -2.02 -0.42
CA CYS A 97 -11.25 -1.89 0.01
C CYS A 97 -11.78 -0.47 -0.20
N LEU A 98 -11.01 0.54 0.20
CA LEU A 98 -11.41 1.94 0.12
C LEU A 98 -11.51 2.44 -1.34
N LEU A 99 -10.58 2.07 -2.21
CA LEU A 99 -10.62 2.47 -3.63
C LEU A 99 -11.86 1.94 -4.34
N GLU A 100 -12.27 0.70 -4.04
CA GLU A 100 -13.45 0.11 -4.67
C GLU A 100 -14.75 0.69 -4.09
N VAL A 101 -14.80 0.94 -2.77
CA VAL A 101 -15.94 1.60 -2.11
C VAL A 101 -16.14 3.04 -2.59
N MET A 102 -15.07 3.75 -2.99
CA MET A 102 -15.17 5.05 -3.63
C MET A 102 -15.85 4.97 -5.00
N GLY A 103 -15.62 3.90 -5.76
CA GLY A 103 -16.20 3.69 -7.09
C GLY A 103 -15.69 4.68 -8.16
N PRO A 104 -15.73 4.31 -9.46
CA PRO A 104 -15.31 5.20 -10.56
C PRO A 104 -16.26 6.39 -10.78
N GLU A 105 -17.56 6.26 -10.47
CA GLU A 105 -18.56 7.31 -10.77
C GLU A 105 -18.52 8.49 -9.79
N ARG A 106 -18.10 8.29 -8.54
CA ARG A 106 -17.99 9.40 -7.56
C ARG A 106 -16.84 10.35 -7.87
N SER A 107 -15.88 9.93 -8.69
CA SER A 107 -14.74 10.77 -9.10
C SER A 107 -15.08 11.73 -10.25
N ILE A 108 -16.25 11.59 -10.90
CA ILE A 108 -16.61 12.33 -12.13
C ILE A 108 -17.77 13.33 -11.89
N THR A 109 -18.57 13.18 -10.83
CA THR A 109 -19.77 14.01 -10.60
C THR A 109 -19.57 15.19 -9.66
N ASP A 110 -18.42 15.88 -9.72
CA ASP A 110 -18.13 17.02 -8.84
C ASP A 110 -18.62 18.38 -9.37
N GLU A 111 -19.47 18.40 -10.42
CA GLU A 111 -20.10 19.65 -10.89
C GLU A 111 -21.64 19.74 -10.73
N ALA A 112 -22.35 18.68 -10.28
CA ALA A 112 -23.82 18.68 -10.41
C ALA A 112 -24.67 18.22 -9.21
N SER A 113 -24.13 17.81 -8.07
CA SER A 113 -24.97 17.24 -7.01
C SER A 113 -24.62 17.75 -5.61
N SER A 114 -25.24 18.88 -5.28
CA SER A 114 -25.26 19.50 -3.96
C SER A 114 -25.94 18.63 -2.88
N ASN A 115 -25.27 18.48 -1.73
CA ASN A 115 -25.81 18.69 -0.38
C ASN A 115 -25.74 17.58 0.69
N ASN A 116 -25.31 16.33 0.45
CA ASN A 116 -25.15 15.37 1.57
C ASN A 116 -23.98 14.35 1.46
N ALA A 117 -23.28 14.25 0.33
CA ALA A 117 -22.21 13.26 0.12
C ALA A 117 -20.78 13.78 0.45
N THR A 118 -20.60 15.09 0.53
CA THR A 118 -19.30 15.76 0.65
C THR A 118 -18.57 15.51 1.98
N LEU A 119 -19.29 15.16 3.06
CA LEU A 119 -18.68 14.88 4.36
C LEU A 119 -17.97 13.51 4.43
N ASN A 120 -18.32 12.55 3.55
CA ASN A 120 -17.77 11.21 3.59
C ASN A 120 -16.62 11.00 2.57
N GLU A 121 -16.68 11.65 1.40
CA GLU A 121 -15.66 11.51 0.35
C GLU A 121 -14.30 12.14 0.73
N GLY A 122 -14.32 13.29 1.40
CA GLY A 122 -13.11 13.91 1.94
C GLY A 122 -12.41 13.03 2.99
N SER A 123 -13.20 12.28 3.77
CA SER A 123 -12.71 11.32 4.76
C SER A 123 -12.04 10.12 4.09
N TRP A 124 -12.66 9.51 3.07
CA TRP A 124 -12.09 8.35 2.38
C TRP A 124 -10.83 8.68 1.59
N ARG A 125 -10.82 9.80 0.87
CA ARG A 125 -9.63 10.24 0.13
C ARG A 125 -8.46 10.49 1.08
N SER A 126 -8.70 11.17 2.21
CA SER A 126 -7.67 11.39 3.24
C SER A 126 -7.15 10.06 3.78
N ARG A 127 -8.03 9.13 4.15
CA ARG A 127 -7.64 7.80 4.65
C ARG A 127 -6.79 7.01 3.66
N ILE A 128 -7.16 7.01 2.38
CA ILE A 128 -6.37 6.35 1.34
C ILE A 128 -4.99 6.99 1.21
N LEU A 129 -4.92 8.33 1.26
CA LEU A 129 -3.66 9.06 1.21
C LEU A 129 -2.77 8.74 2.41
N ASP A 130 -3.33 8.72 3.62
CA ASP A 130 -2.61 8.40 4.84
C ASP A 130 -2.04 6.97 4.78
N LEU A 131 -2.86 5.99 4.39
CA LEU A 131 -2.41 4.61 4.20
C LEU A 131 -1.33 4.49 3.12
N THR A 132 -1.49 5.22 2.01
CA THR A 132 -0.51 5.23 0.91
C THR A 132 0.82 5.82 1.36
N MET A 133 0.79 6.90 2.15
CA MET A 133 1.98 7.48 2.76
C MET A 133 2.62 6.49 3.74
N MET A 134 1.84 5.83 4.60
CA MET A 134 2.35 4.82 5.53
C MET A 134 3.03 3.65 4.80
N ILE A 135 2.47 3.18 3.67
CA ILE A 135 3.12 2.17 2.82
C ILE A 135 4.47 2.70 2.32
N CYS A 136 4.52 3.90 1.74
CA CYS A 136 5.78 4.51 1.27
C CYS A 136 6.82 4.70 2.38
N GLN A 137 6.38 4.94 3.62
CA GLN A 137 7.27 5.08 4.78
C GLN A 137 7.75 3.73 5.32
N GLY A 138 6.94 2.67 5.21
CA GLY A 138 7.28 1.32 5.67
C GLY A 138 8.12 0.50 4.69
N LEU A 139 7.88 0.65 3.38
CA LEU A 139 8.58 -0.13 2.36
C LEU A 139 10.12 -0.01 2.38
N PRO A 140 10.73 1.17 2.67
CA PRO A 140 12.18 1.30 2.82
C PRO A 140 12.79 0.28 3.79
N TYR A 141 12.12 -0.06 4.88
CA TYR A 141 12.61 -1.09 5.80
C TYR A 141 12.68 -2.48 5.15
N LEU A 142 11.69 -2.83 4.32
CA LEU A 142 11.60 -4.15 3.68
C LEU A 142 12.58 -4.30 2.51
N VAL A 143 13.01 -3.20 1.89
CA VAL A 143 13.96 -3.23 0.76
C VAL A 143 15.42 -2.99 1.17
N GLN A 144 15.72 -3.09 2.47
CA GLN A 144 17.10 -3.01 2.96
C GLN A 144 17.96 -4.14 2.38
N GLN A 145 19.25 -3.85 2.15
CA GLN A 145 20.18 -4.78 1.50
C GLN A 145 20.33 -6.11 2.25
N ASN A 146 20.19 -6.08 3.57
CA ASN A 146 20.32 -7.25 4.43
C ASN A 146 19.09 -8.17 4.45
N MET A 147 17.96 -7.78 3.85
CA MET A 147 16.73 -8.59 3.85
C MET A 147 16.63 -9.59 2.68
N GLY A 148 17.63 -9.61 1.80
CA GLY A 148 17.69 -10.54 0.67
C GLY A 148 16.49 -10.37 -0.28
N LEU A 149 16.04 -11.47 -0.91
CA LEU A 149 14.92 -11.46 -1.86
C LEU A 149 13.54 -11.43 -1.18
N TYR A 150 13.46 -11.80 0.11
CA TYR A 150 12.18 -11.96 0.80
C TYR A 150 11.47 -10.62 1.07
N GLY A 151 12.22 -9.54 1.30
CA GLY A 151 11.66 -8.21 1.50
C GLY A 151 11.21 -7.50 0.22
N PRO A 152 12.03 -7.47 -0.85
CA PRO A 152 11.62 -6.88 -2.14
C PRO A 152 10.44 -7.60 -2.80
N LEU A 153 10.36 -8.93 -2.71
CA LEU A 153 9.22 -9.69 -3.27
C LEU A 153 7.91 -9.41 -2.53
N SER A 154 7.95 -9.31 -1.19
CA SER A 154 6.76 -8.96 -0.40
C SER A 154 6.37 -7.49 -0.57
N ALA A 155 7.33 -6.60 -0.85
CA ALA A 155 7.08 -5.18 -1.11
C ALA A 155 6.36 -4.90 -2.44
N ALA A 156 6.37 -5.84 -3.39
CA ALA A 156 5.81 -5.63 -4.73
C ALA A 156 4.30 -5.34 -4.71
N PHE A 157 3.52 -6.09 -3.93
CA PHE A 157 2.07 -5.87 -3.85
C PHE A 157 1.72 -4.51 -3.20
N PRO A 158 2.23 -4.16 -2.00
CA PRO A 158 1.98 -2.85 -1.41
C PRO A 158 2.44 -1.70 -2.31
N LEU A 159 3.59 -1.82 -2.97
CA LEU A 159 4.06 -0.80 -3.91
C LEU A 159 3.15 -0.66 -5.13
N GLY A 160 2.68 -1.78 -5.70
CA GLY A 160 1.70 -1.76 -6.78
C GLY A 160 0.40 -1.06 -6.39
N MET A 161 -0.03 -1.19 -5.13
CA MET A 161 -1.19 -0.47 -4.61
C MET A 161 -0.96 1.04 -4.51
N VAL A 162 0.25 1.49 -4.14
CA VAL A 162 0.61 2.91 -4.21
C VAL A 162 0.45 3.43 -5.65
N ASN A 163 0.95 2.69 -6.64
CA ASN A 163 0.81 3.07 -8.05
C ASN A 163 -0.67 3.15 -8.48
N LYS A 164 -1.48 2.15 -8.12
CA LYS A 164 -2.93 2.14 -8.41
C LYS A 164 -3.61 3.37 -7.81
N THR A 165 -3.26 3.75 -6.57
CA THR A 165 -3.79 4.96 -5.91
C THR A 165 -3.40 6.24 -6.64
N ILE A 166 -2.12 6.41 -7.02
CA ILE A 166 -1.64 7.59 -7.75
C ILE A 166 -2.49 7.83 -9.00
N HIS A 167 -2.72 6.77 -9.79
CA HIS A 167 -3.53 6.86 -11.01
C HIS A 167 -5.02 7.07 -10.74
N ARG A 168 -5.61 6.33 -9.80
CA ARG A 168 -7.05 6.41 -9.50
C ARG A 168 -7.47 7.76 -8.93
N LEU A 169 -6.66 8.31 -8.03
CA LEU A 169 -6.99 9.56 -7.33
C LEU A 169 -6.43 10.80 -8.02
N GLY A 170 -5.77 10.64 -9.18
CA GLY A 170 -5.12 11.72 -9.91
C GLY A 170 -4.17 12.50 -9.01
N LEU A 171 -3.38 11.80 -8.19
CA LEU A 171 -2.56 12.45 -7.17
C LEU A 171 -1.52 13.35 -7.84
N GLN A 172 -1.71 14.66 -7.69
CA GLN A 172 -0.71 15.67 -8.02
C GLN A 172 0.33 15.80 -6.89
N ASP A 173 0.28 14.99 -5.83
CA ASP A 173 1.34 14.98 -4.81
C ASP A 173 2.60 14.36 -5.42
N HIS A 174 3.51 15.23 -5.84
CA HIS A 174 4.77 14.87 -6.48
C HIS A 174 5.64 14.00 -5.55
N ARG A 175 5.42 14.05 -4.23
CA ARG A 175 6.23 13.32 -3.24
C ARG A 175 5.90 11.84 -3.25
N ILE A 176 4.63 11.45 -3.19
CA ILE A 176 4.23 10.03 -3.21
C ILE A 176 4.69 9.37 -4.52
N ALA A 177 4.53 10.05 -5.65
CA ALA A 177 5.00 9.56 -6.95
C ALA A 177 6.54 9.45 -7.03
N ALA A 178 7.27 10.42 -6.46
CA ALA A 178 8.72 10.37 -6.36
C ALA A 178 9.19 9.22 -5.46
N TRP A 179 8.58 9.05 -4.28
CA TRP A 179 8.89 7.96 -3.35
C TRP A 179 8.63 6.61 -3.99
N HIS A 180 7.47 6.43 -4.63
CA HIS A 180 7.14 5.22 -5.37
C HIS A 180 8.24 4.87 -6.39
N SER A 181 8.66 5.84 -7.20
CA SER A 181 9.68 5.63 -8.25
C SER A 181 11.03 5.22 -7.66
N LEU A 182 11.44 5.83 -6.55
CA LEU A 182 12.68 5.52 -5.85
C LEU A 182 12.65 4.12 -5.23
N ILE A 183 11.54 3.74 -4.60
CA ILE A 183 11.35 2.42 -3.98
C ILE A 183 11.29 1.33 -5.07
N GLN A 184 10.58 1.58 -6.17
CA GLN A 184 10.48 0.67 -7.32
C GLN A 184 11.86 0.32 -7.89
N ALA A 185 12.77 1.30 -7.96
CA ALA A 185 14.12 1.10 -8.44
C ALA A 185 14.97 0.15 -7.57
N GLN A 186 14.55 -0.13 -6.33
CA GLN A 186 15.20 -1.11 -5.45
C GLN A 186 14.65 -2.53 -5.62
N ILE A 187 13.40 -2.66 -6.08
CA ILE A 187 12.73 -3.96 -6.24
C ILE A 187 13.04 -4.60 -7.59
N VAL A 188 13.26 -3.79 -8.64
CA VAL A 188 13.64 -4.31 -9.97
C VAL A 188 15.12 -4.72 -9.95
N PRO A 189 15.45 -5.99 -10.28
CA PRO A 189 16.85 -6.39 -10.40
C PRO A 189 17.51 -5.57 -11.50
N ARG A 190 18.57 -4.81 -11.15
CA ARG A 190 19.48 -4.26 -12.15
C ARG A 190 20.05 -5.45 -12.92
N HIS A 191 19.57 -5.66 -14.14
CA HIS A 191 20.24 -6.54 -15.08
C HIS A 191 21.60 -5.90 -15.34
N GLY A 192 22.64 -6.45 -14.71
CA GLY A 192 24.01 -6.05 -15.01
C GLY A 192 24.31 -6.29 -16.49
N PRO A 193 25.17 -5.48 -17.12
CA PRO A 193 25.52 -5.68 -18.52
C PRO A 193 26.08 -7.09 -18.70
N SER A 194 25.49 -7.84 -19.63
CA SER A 194 26.05 -9.09 -20.13
C SER A 194 27.44 -8.78 -20.67
N VAL A 195 28.47 -9.09 -19.88
CA VAL A 195 29.84 -9.17 -20.35
C VAL A 195 29.93 -10.46 -21.17
N ASN A 196 29.57 -10.38 -22.45
CA ASN A 196 29.98 -11.39 -23.42
C ASN A 196 31.48 -11.21 -23.67
N SER A 197 32.28 -11.85 -22.82
CA SER A 197 33.63 -12.25 -23.15
C SER A 197 33.56 -13.37 -24.19
N SER A 198 33.73 -13.01 -25.46
CA SER A 198 34.08 -13.96 -26.51
C SER A 198 35.40 -13.53 -27.13
N ASN A 199 36.48 -13.81 -26.39
CA ASN A 199 37.78 -14.08 -26.98
C ASN A 199 37.90 -15.60 -27.09
N ARG A 200 37.74 -16.12 -28.32
CA ARG A 200 38.50 -17.25 -28.86
C ARG A 200 38.21 -17.40 -30.35
#